data_AF-A0A136HMM4-F1
#
_entry.id   AF-A0A136HMM4-F1
#
_cell.length_a   1.000
_cell.length_b   1.000
_cell.length_c   1.000
_cell.angle_alpha   90.00
_cell.angle_beta   90.00
_cell.angle_gamma   90.00
#
_symmetry.space_group_name_H-M   'P 1'
#
loop_
_entity.id
_entity.type
_entity.pdbx_description
1 polymer ?
#
loop_
_entity_poly.entity_id
_entity_poly.type
_entity_poly.pdbx_seq_one_letter_code
_entity_poly.pdbx_strand_id
1 'polypeptide(L)'
;MFISFCRNTARFIGIETNKTSHFERLISGITAFVALLSVFYFSSVFLSLPDSFLVVSSIGASAVLLFAVPHGAFSQPWPFFAGHMISAFIGIVFYKTFGASFTIGAVAVGTSIIVMHYLRCLHPPGGSTALSCVLGGSSLHAMGYEFLLYPLLLNLLMMLLLAFLINNSFYWRRYPSFLNTSIQNEHHEKHWFELEDLYGVLEKEDVFIDASAEELMHIYNAARASAKTRHKSFISRLPSKVRRSPIRIRRGR
;
A
#
# COMPACT_ATOMS: atom_id res chain seq x y z
N MET A 1 29.66 10.13 21.41
CA MET A 1 29.07 8.85 21.88
C MET A 1 27.55 8.93 21.98
N PHE A 2 26.99 9.93 22.69
CA PHE A 2 25.55 10.12 22.86
C PHE A 2 24.75 10.26 21.55
N ILE A 3 25.20 11.09 20.60
CA ILE A 3 24.54 11.28 19.30
C ILE A 3 24.48 9.97 18.48
N SER A 4 25.53 9.15 18.54
CA SER A 4 25.56 7.85 17.86
C SER A 4 24.66 6.82 18.54
N PHE A 5 24.52 6.90 19.86
CA PHE A 5 23.60 6.07 20.63
C PHE A 5 22.15 6.43 20.30
N CYS A 6 21.77 7.71 20.36
CA CYS A 6 20.44 8.18 19.96
C CYS A 6 20.10 7.80 18.52
N ARG A 7 21.06 7.90 17.58
CA ARG A 7 20.85 7.48 16.19
C ARG A 7 20.68 5.97 16.04
N ASN A 8 21.42 5.15 16.80
CA ASN A 8 21.23 3.70 16.79
C ASN A 8 19.89 3.29 17.42
N THR A 9 19.48 3.94 18.51
CA THR A 9 18.18 3.71 19.14
C THR A 9 17.04 4.13 18.21
N ALA A 10 17.17 5.26 17.51
CA ALA A 10 16.19 5.69 16.52
C ALA A 10 16.06 4.70 15.36
N ARG A 11 17.19 4.17 14.85
CA ARG A 11 17.19 3.10 13.84
C ARG A 11 16.61 1.78 14.37
N PHE A 12 16.90 1.43 15.62
CA PHE A 12 16.38 0.22 16.25
C PHE A 12 14.85 0.26 16.42
N ILE A 13 14.29 1.43 16.76
CA ILE A 13 12.84 1.66 16.86
C ILE A 13 12.20 1.82 15.47
N GLY A 14 13.01 1.96 14.41
CA GLY A 14 12.52 2.15 13.04
C GLY A 14 11.93 3.53 12.81
N ILE A 15 12.43 4.58 13.48
CA ILE A 15 12.07 5.97 13.15
C ILE A 15 12.56 6.25 11.73
N GLU A 16 11.64 6.14 10.77
CA GLU A 16 11.93 6.43 9.37
C GLU A 16 12.34 7.89 9.22
N THR A 17 13.44 8.11 8.49
CA THR A 17 13.84 9.43 8.03
C THR A 17 13.02 9.83 6.81
N ASN A 18 11.70 9.81 6.97
CA ASN A 18 10.77 10.12 5.91
C ASN A 18 10.90 11.61 5.54
N LYS A 19 11.30 11.88 4.30
CA LYS A 19 11.59 13.22 3.78
C LYS A 19 10.38 13.95 3.21
N THR A 20 9.16 13.38 3.31
CA THR A 20 7.93 14.05 2.88
C THR A 20 7.85 15.48 3.41
N SER A 21 7.55 16.43 2.53
CA SER A 21 7.35 17.83 2.87
C SER A 21 6.30 18.01 3.97
N HIS A 22 6.47 19.04 4.82
CA HIS A 22 5.45 19.42 5.82
C HIS A 22 4.10 19.73 5.18
N PHE A 23 4.11 20.29 3.97
CA PHE A 23 2.90 20.58 3.20
C PHE A 23 2.15 19.29 2.82
N GLU A 24 2.87 18.28 2.35
CA GLU A 24 2.31 16.98 2.00
C GLU A 24 1.68 16.30 3.24
N ARG A 25 2.36 16.37 4.39
CA ARG A 25 1.84 15.86 5.66
C ARG A 25 0.53 16.56 6.07
N LEU A 26 0.46 17.88 5.91
CA LEU A 26 -0.74 18.66 6.23
C LEU A 26 -1.90 18.32 5.29
N ILE A 27 -1.64 18.25 3.97
CA ILE A 27 -2.65 17.85 2.98
C ILE A 27 -3.17 16.45 3.31
N SER A 28 -2.30 15.49 3.62
CA SER A 28 -2.71 14.13 3.99
C SER A 28 -3.66 14.12 5.19
N GLY A 29 -3.37 14.91 6.22
CA GLY A 29 -4.25 15.06 7.38
C GLY A 29 -5.60 15.71 7.03
N ILE A 30 -5.59 16.81 6.29
CA ILE A 30 -6.82 17.55 5.92
C ILE A 30 -7.71 16.69 5.01
N THR A 31 -7.13 16.04 4.01
CA THR A 31 -7.87 15.20 3.06
C THR A 31 -8.48 13.98 3.72
N ALA A 32 -7.75 13.32 4.62
CA ALA A 32 -8.29 12.24 5.45
C ALA A 32 -9.44 12.72 6.34
N PHE A 33 -9.29 13.88 6.99
CA PHE A 33 -10.32 14.48 7.83
C PHE A 33 -11.60 14.77 7.03
N VAL A 34 -11.49 15.44 5.89
CA VAL A 34 -12.63 15.76 5.01
C VAL A 34 -13.32 14.49 4.54
N ALA A 35 -12.56 13.46 4.18
CA ALA A 35 -13.13 12.21 3.70
C ALA A 35 -13.90 11.47 4.81
N LEU A 36 -13.31 11.32 6.00
CA LEU A 36 -13.96 10.69 7.14
C LEU A 36 -15.19 11.45 7.60
N LEU A 37 -15.11 12.78 7.68
CA LEU A 37 -16.26 13.61 8.06
C LEU A 37 -17.41 13.42 7.07
N SER A 38 -17.10 13.39 5.76
CA SER A 38 -18.10 13.18 4.71
C SER A 38 -18.76 11.80 4.81
N VAL A 39 -17.97 10.75 5.02
CA VAL A 39 -18.48 9.38 5.16
C VAL A 39 -19.31 9.22 6.44
N PHE A 40 -18.86 9.77 7.57
CA PHE A 40 -19.62 9.68 8.82
C PHE A 40 -20.91 10.50 8.76
N TYR A 41 -20.87 11.70 8.18
CA TYR A 41 -22.07 12.50 7.99
C TYR A 41 -23.07 11.78 7.09
N PHE A 42 -22.63 11.30 5.93
CA PHE A 42 -23.49 10.54 5.02
C PHE A 42 -24.04 9.27 5.67
N SER A 43 -23.19 8.51 6.37
CA SER A 43 -23.59 7.32 7.09
C SER A 43 -24.58 7.63 8.22
N SER A 44 -24.51 8.80 8.85
CA SER A 44 -25.44 9.20 9.93
C SER A 44 -26.82 9.63 9.42
N VAL A 45 -26.88 10.21 8.22
CA VAL A 45 -28.14 10.67 7.59
C VAL A 45 -28.89 9.51 6.97
N PHE A 46 -28.17 8.60 6.31
CA PHE A 46 -28.78 7.52 5.54
C PHE A 46 -28.78 6.20 6.30
N LEU A 47 -28.00 6.04 7.37
CA LEU A 47 -27.96 4.84 8.19
C LEU A 47 -28.11 5.16 9.67
N SER A 48 -28.96 4.39 10.35
CA SER A 48 -28.86 4.26 11.80
C SER A 48 -27.53 3.60 12.10
N LEU A 49 -26.50 4.40 12.39
CA LEU A 49 -25.16 3.91 12.67
C LEU A 49 -25.26 2.79 13.72
N PRO A 50 -24.93 1.53 13.39
CA PRO A 50 -24.72 0.56 14.44
C PRO A 50 -23.56 1.06 15.30
N ASP A 51 -23.67 0.91 16.62
CA ASP A 51 -22.67 1.27 17.64
C ASP A 51 -21.31 0.54 17.51
N SER A 52 -20.95 0.03 16.34
CA SER A 52 -19.71 -0.71 16.12
C SER A 52 -18.54 0.24 15.92
N PHE A 53 -18.02 0.77 17.04
CA PHE A 53 -16.76 1.50 17.13
C PHE A 53 -15.61 0.83 16.36
N LEU A 54 -15.60 -0.50 16.29
CA LEU A 54 -14.57 -1.27 15.58
C LEU A 54 -14.64 -1.09 14.05
N VAL A 55 -15.84 -0.98 13.46
CA VAL A 55 -15.98 -0.72 12.01
C VAL A 55 -15.52 0.70 11.68
N VAL A 56 -15.87 1.66 12.52
CA VAL A 56 -15.40 3.05 12.42
C VAL A 56 -13.88 3.12 12.53
N SER A 57 -13.28 2.35 13.44
CA SER A 57 -11.82 2.24 13.58
C SER A 57 -11.17 1.69 12.32
N SER A 58 -11.76 0.67 11.70
CA SER A 58 -11.29 0.10 10.45
C SER A 58 -11.30 1.13 9.30
N ILE A 59 -12.42 1.85 9.09
CA ILE A 59 -12.51 2.91 8.07
C ILE A 59 -11.55 4.08 8.36
N GLY A 60 -11.38 4.45 9.63
CA GLY A 60 -10.39 5.44 10.06
C GLY A 60 -8.97 5.06 9.65
N ALA A 61 -8.56 3.82 9.89
CA ALA A 61 -7.26 3.31 9.47
C ALA A 61 -7.11 3.27 7.94
N SER A 62 -8.17 2.93 7.20
CA SER A 62 -8.17 2.97 5.74
C SER A 62 -8.02 4.39 5.19
N ALA A 63 -8.60 5.40 5.84
CA ALA A 63 -8.40 6.79 5.47
C ALA A 63 -6.93 7.22 5.60
N VAL A 64 -6.24 6.76 6.64
CA VAL A 64 -4.79 7.02 6.77
C VAL A 64 -4.05 6.48 5.54
N LEU A 65 -4.31 5.24 5.14
CA LEU A 65 -3.66 4.65 3.95
C LEU A 65 -4.03 5.40 2.66
N LEU A 66 -5.32 5.63 2.41
CA LEU A 66 -5.82 6.22 1.16
C LEU A 66 -5.38 7.67 0.94
N PHE A 67 -5.14 8.43 2.00
CA PHE A 67 -4.88 9.88 1.90
C PHE A 67 -3.46 10.27 2.34
N ALA A 68 -2.80 9.49 3.20
CA ALA A 68 -1.40 9.73 3.55
C ALA A 68 -0.43 8.98 2.63
N VAL A 69 -0.84 7.83 2.08
CA VAL A 69 0.00 6.99 1.21
C VAL A 69 -0.82 6.52 0.00
N PRO A 70 -1.34 7.43 -0.85
CA PRO A 70 -2.27 7.07 -1.93
C PRO A 70 -1.64 6.12 -2.97
N HIS A 71 -0.33 6.17 -3.17
CA HIS A 71 0.40 5.28 -4.08
C HIS A 71 0.80 3.94 -3.46
N GLY A 72 0.57 3.77 -2.15
CA GLY A 72 0.91 2.54 -1.44
C GLY A 72 0.19 1.35 -2.03
N ALA A 73 0.87 0.20 -2.08
CA ALA A 73 0.30 -1.03 -2.58
C ALA A 73 -1.00 -1.39 -1.85
N PHE A 74 -1.03 -1.23 -0.52
CA PHE A 74 -2.19 -1.51 0.32
C PHE A 74 -3.31 -0.46 0.23
N SER A 75 -3.03 0.71 -0.34
CA SER A 75 -4.01 1.79 -0.53
C SER A 75 -4.73 1.67 -1.88
N GLN A 76 -4.25 0.82 -2.80
CA GLN A 76 -4.87 0.70 -4.12
C GLN A 76 -6.33 0.19 -4.04
N PRO A 77 -7.17 0.48 -5.04
CA PRO A 77 -8.60 0.20 -4.95
C PRO A 77 -8.93 -1.27 -4.69
N TRP A 78 -8.19 -2.19 -5.30
CA TRP A 78 -8.42 -3.63 -5.15
C TRP A 78 -8.13 -4.13 -3.72
N PRO A 79 -6.93 -3.89 -3.14
CA PRO A 79 -6.68 -4.13 -1.73
C PRO A 79 -7.73 -3.52 -0.81
N PHE A 80 -8.00 -2.22 -0.94
CA PHE A 80 -8.98 -1.54 -0.08
C PHE A 80 -10.36 -2.22 -0.15
N PHE A 81 -10.95 -2.32 -1.35
CA PHE A 81 -12.31 -2.81 -1.52
C PHE A 81 -12.45 -4.29 -1.19
N ALA A 82 -11.65 -5.14 -1.86
CA ALA A 82 -11.77 -6.58 -1.70
C ALA A 82 -11.29 -7.01 -0.31
N GLY A 83 -10.23 -6.39 0.22
CA GLY A 83 -9.71 -6.67 1.55
C GLY A 83 -10.77 -6.49 2.64
N HIS A 84 -11.54 -5.39 2.62
CA HIS A 84 -12.66 -5.20 3.54
C HIS A 84 -13.79 -6.21 3.32
N MET A 85 -14.24 -6.41 2.07
CA MET A 85 -15.39 -7.27 1.76
C MET A 85 -15.13 -8.75 2.14
N ILE A 86 -13.96 -9.26 1.81
CA ILE A 86 -13.55 -10.64 2.13
C ILE A 86 -13.40 -10.79 3.65
N SER A 87 -12.77 -9.83 4.31
CA SER A 87 -12.57 -9.87 5.76
C SER A 87 -13.90 -9.83 6.51
N ALA A 88 -14.83 -8.96 6.09
CA ALA A 88 -16.17 -8.90 6.66
C ALA A 88 -16.92 -10.23 6.48
N PHE A 89 -16.90 -10.78 5.26
CA PHE A 89 -17.50 -12.07 4.95
C PHE A 89 -16.98 -13.18 5.86
N ILE A 90 -15.65 -13.30 5.98
CA ILE A 90 -15.01 -14.29 6.85
C ILE A 90 -15.43 -14.05 8.31
N GLY A 91 -15.37 -12.83 8.81
CA GLY A 91 -15.77 -12.52 10.18
C GLY A 91 -17.23 -12.90 10.48
N ILE A 92 -18.16 -12.62 9.57
CA ILE A 92 -19.57 -13.01 9.72
C ILE A 92 -19.75 -14.52 9.71
N VAL A 93 -19.07 -15.24 8.80
CA VAL A 93 -19.10 -16.71 8.75
C VAL A 93 -18.63 -17.28 10.09
N PHE A 94 -17.47 -16.83 10.59
CA PHE A 94 -16.92 -17.32 11.85
C PHE A 94 -17.81 -17.00 13.05
N TYR A 95 -18.36 -15.79 13.12
CA TYR A 95 -19.32 -15.43 14.15
C TYR A 95 -20.56 -16.35 14.13
N LYS A 96 -21.15 -16.56 12.95
CA LYS A 96 -22.35 -17.39 12.82
C LYS A 96 -22.10 -18.85 13.16
N THR A 97 -20.91 -19.37 12.89
CA THR A 97 -20.56 -20.78 13.15
C THR A 97 -20.12 -21.03 14.60
N PHE A 98 -19.38 -20.10 15.20
CA PHE A 98 -18.70 -20.34 16.49
C PHE A 98 -19.08 -19.34 17.60
N GLY A 99 -19.85 -18.30 17.29
CA GLY A 99 -20.20 -17.23 18.21
C GLY A 99 -19.09 -16.18 18.40
N ALA A 100 -19.35 -15.22 19.27
CA ALA A 100 -18.42 -14.14 19.60
C ALA A 100 -17.45 -14.58 20.71
N SER A 101 -16.15 -14.61 20.40
CA SER A 101 -15.07 -14.66 21.40
C SER A 101 -13.79 -14.09 20.81
N PHE A 102 -12.87 -13.64 21.68
CA PHE A 102 -11.57 -13.12 21.23
C PHE A 102 -10.79 -14.16 20.41
N THR A 103 -10.89 -15.44 20.78
CA THR A 103 -10.26 -16.54 20.04
C THR A 103 -10.81 -16.64 18.62
N ILE A 104 -12.13 -16.62 18.45
CA ILE A 104 -12.76 -16.66 17.12
C ILE A 104 -12.42 -15.40 16.32
N GLY A 105 -12.34 -14.24 16.96
CA GLY A 105 -11.89 -13.00 16.35
C GLY A 105 -10.48 -13.12 15.79
N ALA A 106 -9.54 -13.64 16.57
CA ALA A 106 -8.17 -13.87 16.14
C ALA A 106 -8.08 -14.85 14.96
N VAL A 107 -8.85 -15.95 14.98
CA VAL A 107 -8.89 -16.92 13.88
C VAL A 107 -9.49 -16.29 12.61
N ALA A 108 -10.55 -15.48 12.73
CA ALA A 108 -11.13 -14.78 11.60
C ALA A 108 -10.15 -13.78 10.96
N VAL A 109 -9.42 -13.02 11.78
CA VAL A 109 -8.36 -12.10 11.30
C VAL A 109 -7.25 -12.87 10.58
N GLY A 110 -6.71 -13.93 11.20
CA GLY A 110 -5.66 -14.75 10.59
C GLY A 110 -6.09 -15.37 9.27
N THR A 111 -7.31 -15.91 9.21
CA THR A 111 -7.91 -16.45 7.98
C THR A 111 -8.06 -15.37 6.92
N SER A 112 -8.53 -14.17 7.30
CA SER A 112 -8.68 -13.04 6.38
C SER A 112 -7.33 -12.60 5.80
N ILE A 113 -6.27 -12.55 6.61
CA ILE A 113 -4.91 -12.24 6.14
C ILE A 113 -4.44 -13.26 5.11
N ILE A 114 -4.62 -14.56 5.37
CA ILE A 114 -4.22 -15.63 4.45
C ILE A 114 -4.97 -15.48 3.11
N VAL A 115 -6.29 -15.33 3.16
CA VAL A 115 -7.12 -15.20 1.95
C VAL A 115 -6.76 -13.93 1.17
N MET A 116 -6.54 -12.81 1.86
CA MET A 116 -6.09 -11.57 1.23
C MET A 116 -4.75 -11.70 0.51
N HIS A 117 -3.80 -12.48 1.06
CA HIS A 117 -2.52 -12.76 0.39
C HIS A 117 -2.73 -13.54 -0.91
N TYR A 118 -3.55 -14.61 -0.88
CA TYR A 118 -3.84 -15.40 -2.08
C TYR A 118 -4.55 -14.58 -3.16
N LEU A 119 -5.46 -13.68 -2.76
CA LEU A 119 -6.22 -12.81 -3.66
C LEU A 119 -5.50 -11.50 -4.00
N ARG A 120 -4.28 -11.30 -3.48
CA ARG A 120 -3.45 -10.11 -3.69
C ARG A 120 -4.19 -8.81 -3.36
N CYS A 121 -5.02 -8.85 -2.33
CA CYS A 121 -5.82 -7.73 -1.85
C CYS A 121 -5.54 -7.43 -0.37
N LEU A 122 -4.26 -7.55 0.04
CA LEU A 122 -3.87 -7.30 1.42
C LEU A 122 -4.14 -5.85 1.79
N HIS A 123 -5.11 -5.64 2.67
CA HIS A 123 -5.43 -4.34 3.23
C HIS A 123 -5.51 -4.48 4.74
N PRO A 124 -4.47 -4.07 5.48
CA PRO A 124 -4.38 -4.28 6.92
C PRO A 124 -5.62 -3.83 7.72
N PRO A 125 -6.29 -2.70 7.39
CA PRO A 125 -7.54 -2.32 8.03
C PRO A 125 -8.67 -3.36 7.88
N GLY A 126 -8.66 -4.18 6.83
CA GLY A 126 -9.57 -5.30 6.64
C GLY A 126 -9.52 -6.31 7.78
N GLY A 127 -8.35 -6.53 8.40
CA GLY A 127 -8.24 -7.34 9.62
C GLY A 127 -9.12 -6.79 10.75
N SER A 128 -9.12 -5.47 10.97
CA SER A 128 -10.04 -4.84 11.93
C SER A 128 -11.51 -5.03 11.54
N THR A 129 -11.85 -5.06 10.24
CA THR A 129 -13.21 -5.38 9.78
C THR A 129 -13.62 -6.82 10.12
N ALA A 130 -12.75 -7.82 9.89
CA ALA A 130 -13.02 -9.21 10.29
C ALA A 130 -13.26 -9.31 11.80
N LEU A 131 -12.41 -8.67 12.58
CA LEU A 131 -12.52 -8.64 14.04
C LEU A 131 -13.83 -7.97 14.49
N SER A 132 -14.22 -6.87 13.83
CA SER A 132 -15.47 -6.15 14.08
C SER A 132 -16.69 -7.02 13.82
N CYS A 133 -16.64 -7.89 12.81
CA CYS A 133 -17.74 -8.79 12.50
C CYS A 133 -17.92 -9.89 13.55
N VAL A 134 -16.84 -10.30 14.21
CA VAL A 134 -16.90 -11.30 15.30
C VAL A 134 -17.25 -10.66 16.63
N LEU A 135 -16.57 -9.59 17.01
CA LEU A 135 -16.68 -8.93 18.32
C LEU A 135 -17.63 -7.73 18.34
N GLY A 136 -18.33 -7.50 17.24
CA GLY A 136 -19.29 -6.40 17.11
C GLY A 136 -20.45 -6.52 18.10
N GLY A 137 -21.24 -5.45 18.20
CA GLY A 137 -22.46 -5.44 19.00
C GLY A 137 -23.60 -6.23 18.37
N SER A 138 -24.66 -6.45 19.15
CA SER A 138 -25.88 -7.16 18.74
C SER A 138 -26.50 -6.61 17.46
N SER A 139 -26.45 -5.30 17.23
CA SER A 139 -26.94 -4.66 15.99
C SER A 139 -26.19 -5.15 14.74
N LEU A 140 -24.86 -5.28 14.81
CA LEU A 140 -24.05 -5.78 13.70
C LEU A 140 -24.30 -7.27 13.45
N HIS A 141 -24.40 -8.05 14.53
CA HIS A 141 -24.70 -9.48 14.45
C HIS A 141 -26.10 -9.75 13.88
N ALA A 142 -27.09 -8.91 14.21
CA ALA A 142 -28.44 -9.00 13.69
C ALA A 142 -28.50 -8.74 12.17
N MET A 143 -27.72 -7.78 11.65
CA MET A 143 -27.60 -7.56 10.20
C MET A 143 -26.99 -8.77 9.47
N GLY A 144 -26.02 -9.44 10.10
CA GLY A 144 -25.36 -10.59 9.50
C GLY A 144 -24.76 -10.25 8.14
N TYR A 145 -25.25 -10.88 7.07
CA TYR A 145 -24.72 -10.63 5.70
C TYR A 145 -25.20 -9.31 5.09
N GLU A 146 -26.29 -8.73 5.58
CA GLU A 146 -26.75 -7.41 5.10
C GLU A 146 -25.69 -6.34 5.36
N PHE A 147 -24.91 -6.49 6.44
CA PHE A 147 -23.77 -5.63 6.76
C PHE A 147 -22.81 -5.43 5.57
N LEU A 148 -22.59 -6.46 4.74
CA LEU A 148 -21.73 -6.36 3.55
C LEU A 148 -22.27 -5.34 2.56
N LEU A 149 -23.58 -5.36 2.30
CA LEU A 149 -24.24 -4.45 1.36
C LEU A 149 -24.43 -3.06 1.98
N TYR A 150 -24.78 -3.04 3.26
CA TYR A 150 -25.11 -1.83 3.99
C TYR A 150 -24.88 -2.08 5.50
N PRO A 151 -24.02 -1.32 6.19
CA PRO A 151 -23.32 -0.10 5.79
C PRO A 151 -22.07 -0.29 4.91
N LEU A 152 -21.47 -1.48 4.87
CA LEU A 152 -20.05 -1.60 4.50
C LEU A 152 -19.76 -1.16 3.06
N LEU A 153 -20.41 -1.78 2.07
CA LEU A 153 -20.19 -1.47 0.65
C LEU A 153 -20.36 0.01 0.35
N LEU A 154 -21.36 0.66 0.95
CA LEU A 154 -21.63 2.08 0.74
C LEU A 154 -20.49 2.96 1.27
N ASN A 155 -19.97 2.66 2.46
CA ASN A 155 -18.80 3.35 3.01
C ASN A 155 -17.56 3.14 2.14
N LEU A 156 -17.34 1.92 1.62
CA LEU A 156 -16.21 1.62 0.74
C LEU A 156 -16.30 2.40 -0.58
N LEU A 157 -17.47 2.41 -1.22
CA LEU A 157 -17.67 3.15 -2.47
C LEU A 157 -17.49 4.65 -2.29
N MET A 158 -18.03 5.21 -1.19
CA MET A 158 -17.87 6.63 -0.88
C MET A 158 -16.41 6.98 -0.61
N MET A 159 -15.70 6.15 0.17
CA MET A 159 -14.26 6.33 0.41
C MET A 159 -13.45 6.26 -0.88
N LEU A 160 -13.73 5.31 -1.78
CA LEU A 160 -13.05 5.23 -3.09
C LEU A 160 -13.33 6.44 -3.97
N LEU A 161 -14.59 6.90 -4.00
CA LEU A 161 -14.97 8.10 -4.75
C LEU A 161 -14.20 9.31 -4.24
N LEU A 162 -14.15 9.51 -2.92
CA LEU A 162 -13.42 10.62 -2.30
C LEU A 162 -11.91 10.49 -2.50
N ALA A 163 -11.35 9.28 -2.34
CA ALA A 163 -9.93 9.02 -2.62
C ALA A 163 -9.59 9.35 -4.08
N PHE A 164 -10.45 8.94 -5.03
CA PHE A 164 -10.27 9.28 -6.43
C PHE A 164 -10.34 10.78 -6.69
N LEU A 165 -11.39 11.47 -6.22
CA LEU A 165 -11.59 12.90 -6.48
C LEU A 165 -10.52 13.77 -5.82
N ILE A 166 -10.28 13.55 -4.52
CA ILE A 166 -9.37 14.38 -3.73
C ILE A 166 -7.93 14.14 -4.15
N ASN A 167 -7.48 12.89 -4.27
CA ASN A 167 -6.09 12.60 -4.64
C ASN A 167 -5.80 13.04 -6.09
N ASN A 168 -6.74 12.85 -7.03
CA ASN A 168 -6.55 13.33 -8.41
C ASN A 168 -6.66 14.85 -8.59
N SER A 169 -7.04 15.60 -7.55
CA SER A 169 -6.96 17.06 -7.55
C SER A 169 -5.52 17.57 -7.45
N PHE A 170 -4.58 16.72 -7.03
CA PHE A 170 -3.15 17.02 -6.96
C PHE A 170 -2.40 16.19 -8.00
N TYR A 171 -1.57 16.85 -8.83
CA TYR A 171 -0.90 16.17 -9.95
C TYR A 171 0.06 15.06 -9.50
N TRP A 172 0.63 15.17 -8.30
CA TRP A 172 1.59 14.20 -7.74
C TRP A 172 0.92 13.07 -6.95
N ARG A 173 -0.40 13.13 -6.68
CA ARG A 173 -1.16 12.13 -5.91
C ARG A 173 -2.08 11.26 -6.77
N ARG A 174 -1.78 11.06 -8.05
CA ARG A 174 -2.70 10.35 -8.97
C ARG A 174 -3.12 8.98 -8.42
N TYR A 175 -4.43 8.80 -8.29
CA TYR A 175 -5.07 7.62 -7.73
C TYR A 175 -6.17 7.10 -8.67
N PRO A 176 -6.14 5.83 -9.11
CA PRO A 176 -5.18 4.80 -8.70
C PRO A 176 -3.79 5.02 -9.32
N SER A 177 -2.77 4.38 -8.74
CA SER A 177 -1.37 4.55 -9.15
C SER A 177 -1.11 4.28 -10.64
N PHE A 178 -1.91 3.43 -11.30
CA PHE A 178 -1.76 3.15 -12.73
C PHE A 178 -2.00 4.39 -13.62
N LEU A 179 -2.71 5.42 -13.13
CA LEU A 179 -2.95 6.67 -13.84
C LEU A 179 -1.71 7.57 -13.87
N ASN A 180 -0.65 7.23 -13.14
CA ASN A 180 0.57 8.01 -13.13
C ASN A 180 1.41 7.72 -14.39
N THR A 181 1.23 8.55 -15.41
CA THR A 181 1.84 8.40 -16.75
C THR A 181 3.38 8.50 -16.74
N SER A 182 4.01 9.07 -15.72
CA SER A 182 5.48 9.23 -15.71
C SER A 182 6.23 7.89 -15.72
N ILE A 183 5.63 6.82 -15.18
CA ILE A 183 6.20 5.46 -15.20
C ILE A 183 6.04 4.79 -16.58
N GLN A 184 5.03 5.19 -17.37
CA GLN A 184 4.70 4.52 -18.64
C GLN A 184 5.45 5.05 -19.86
N ASN A 185 5.92 6.29 -19.83
CA ASN A 185 6.50 6.96 -21.01
C ASN A 185 8.02 6.90 -21.11
N GLU A 186 8.72 6.12 -20.28
CA GLU A 186 10.14 5.88 -20.51
C GLU A 186 10.34 4.92 -21.70
N HIS A 187 10.65 5.52 -22.85
CA HIS A 187 11.36 4.81 -23.91
C HIS A 187 12.56 4.10 -23.28
N HIS A 188 12.61 2.77 -23.37
CA HIS A 188 13.75 1.93 -23.00
C HIS A 188 14.98 2.25 -23.88
N GLU A 189 15.52 3.45 -23.78
CA GLU A 189 16.93 3.66 -24.08
C GLU A 189 17.74 2.95 -22.99
N LYS A 190 18.78 2.24 -23.40
CA LYS A 190 19.76 1.64 -22.48
C LYS A 190 20.52 2.76 -21.76
N HIS A 191 19.90 3.42 -20.80
CA HIS A 191 20.61 4.30 -19.88
C HIS A 191 21.26 3.47 -18.77
N TRP A 192 22.53 3.74 -18.53
CA TRP A 192 23.26 3.21 -17.39
C TRP A 192 22.88 4.06 -16.18
N PHE A 193 21.90 3.60 -15.40
CA PHE A 193 21.51 4.25 -14.15
C PHE A 193 22.60 4.08 -13.08
N GLU A 194 23.11 5.19 -12.54
CA GLU A 194 23.98 5.17 -11.35
C GLU A 194 23.13 5.19 -10.07
N LEU A 195 23.73 4.78 -8.95
CA LEU A 195 23.01 4.61 -7.69
C LEU A 195 22.65 5.98 -7.08
N GLU A 196 23.52 6.95 -7.30
CA GLU A 196 23.41 8.34 -6.91
C GLU A 196 22.21 9.02 -7.57
N ASP A 197 21.89 8.65 -8.82
CA ASP A 197 20.71 9.15 -9.54
C ASP A 197 19.41 8.65 -8.89
N LEU A 198 19.37 7.38 -8.46
CA LEU A 198 18.22 6.80 -7.77
C LEU A 198 17.97 7.49 -6.42
N TYR A 199 19.03 7.70 -5.62
CA TYR A 199 18.91 8.45 -4.37
C TYR A 199 18.47 9.90 -4.60
N GLY A 200 19.00 10.56 -5.64
CA GLY A 200 18.62 11.92 -5.99
C GLY A 200 17.14 12.10 -6.35
N VAL A 201 16.53 11.09 -6.98
CA VAL A 201 15.08 11.09 -7.27
C VAL A 201 14.26 10.80 -6.01
N LEU A 202 14.66 9.80 -5.21
CA LEU A 202 13.98 9.47 -3.95
C LEU A 202 13.97 10.65 -2.94
N GLU A 203 14.97 11.53 -2.99
CA GLU A 203 15.00 12.73 -2.16
C GLU A 203 14.16 13.89 -2.69
N LYS A 204 13.85 13.91 -3.99
CA LYS A 204 13.11 14.99 -4.66
C LYS A 204 11.63 14.70 -4.81
N GLU A 205 11.25 13.43 -4.88
CA GLU A 205 9.87 13.00 -5.00
C GLU A 205 9.22 12.92 -3.62
N ASP A 206 8.10 13.63 -3.42
CA ASP A 206 7.25 13.52 -2.22
C ASP A 206 6.42 12.21 -2.27
N VAL A 207 7.09 11.07 -2.47
CA VAL A 207 6.47 9.74 -2.61
C VAL A 207 6.91 8.85 -1.45
N PHE A 208 5.94 8.37 -0.67
CA PHE A 208 6.18 7.35 0.33
C PHE A 208 6.36 5.98 -0.34
N ILE A 209 7.55 5.39 -0.21
CA ILE A 209 7.86 4.04 -0.70
C ILE A 209 7.88 3.10 0.50
N ASP A 210 7.05 2.06 0.45
CA ASP A 210 6.99 0.98 1.45
C ASP A 210 8.14 -0.02 1.24
N ALA A 211 9.37 0.48 1.20
CA ALA A 211 10.61 -0.27 1.13
C ALA A 211 11.75 0.58 1.68
N SER A 212 12.54 0.00 2.57
CA SER A 212 13.74 0.69 3.09
C SER A 212 14.75 0.94 1.98
N ALA A 213 15.56 2.00 2.12
CA ALA A 213 16.63 2.30 1.16
C ALA A 213 17.63 1.12 1.03
N GLU A 214 17.89 0.43 2.13
CA GLU A 214 18.73 -0.76 2.19
C GLU A 214 18.13 -1.95 1.40
N GLU A 215 16.81 -2.15 1.50
CA GLU A 215 16.11 -3.21 0.77
C GLU A 215 16.08 -2.95 -0.74
N LEU A 216 15.79 -1.70 -1.14
CA LEU A 216 15.90 -1.26 -2.53
C LEU A 216 17.32 -1.48 -3.06
N MET A 217 18.34 -1.19 -2.26
CA MET A 217 19.74 -1.45 -2.58
C MET A 217 20.06 -2.94 -2.75
N HIS A 218 19.53 -3.78 -1.87
CA HIS A 218 19.68 -5.23 -1.99
C HIS A 218 19.06 -5.74 -3.29
N ILE A 219 17.83 -5.29 -3.62
CA ILE A 219 17.13 -5.65 -4.85
C ILE A 219 17.92 -5.17 -6.08
N TYR A 220 18.40 -3.93 -6.10
CA TYR A 220 19.21 -3.38 -7.19
C TYR A 220 20.49 -4.20 -7.41
N ASN A 221 21.22 -4.52 -6.33
CA ASN A 221 22.45 -5.30 -6.41
C ASN A 221 22.19 -6.72 -6.91
N ALA A 222 21.10 -7.36 -6.46
CA ALA A 222 20.68 -8.68 -6.94
C ALA A 222 20.30 -8.66 -8.44
N ALA A 223 19.59 -7.62 -8.88
CA ALA A 223 19.25 -7.42 -10.29
C ALA A 223 20.52 -7.21 -11.14
N ARG A 224 21.48 -6.39 -10.67
CA ARG A 224 22.76 -6.13 -11.35
C ARG A 224 23.62 -7.40 -11.45
N ALA A 225 23.66 -8.22 -10.41
CA ALA A 225 24.35 -9.52 -10.43
C ALA A 225 23.74 -10.46 -11.49
N SER A 226 22.41 -10.55 -11.52
CA SER A 226 21.67 -11.35 -12.51
C SER A 226 21.90 -10.86 -13.95
N ALA A 227 21.96 -9.55 -14.17
CA ALA A 227 22.29 -8.95 -15.46
C ALA A 227 23.72 -9.27 -15.91
N LYS A 228 24.71 -9.18 -15.00
CA LYS A 228 26.10 -9.56 -15.28
C LYS A 228 26.23 -11.04 -15.67
N THR A 229 25.53 -11.94 -14.98
CA THR A 229 25.54 -13.38 -15.28
C THR A 229 24.95 -13.67 -16.66
N ARG A 230 23.82 -13.05 -17.00
CA ARG A 230 23.20 -13.13 -18.33
C ARG A 230 24.11 -12.58 -19.43
N HIS A 231 24.81 -11.47 -19.18
CA HIS A 231 25.77 -10.91 -20.14
C HIS A 231 26.98 -11.82 -20.35
N LYS A 232 27.55 -12.39 -19.27
CA LYS A 232 28.64 -13.39 -19.38
C LYS A 232 28.18 -14.65 -20.14
N SER A 233 26.98 -15.15 -19.88
CA SER A 233 26.46 -16.33 -20.59
C SER A 233 26.24 -16.03 -22.07
N PHE A 234 25.71 -14.85 -22.40
CA PHE A 234 25.59 -14.37 -23.77
C PHE A 234 26.95 -14.30 -24.48
N ILE A 235 27.97 -13.68 -23.86
CA ILE A 235 29.33 -13.62 -24.43
C ILE A 235 29.93 -15.03 -24.60
N SER A 236 29.68 -15.95 -23.67
CA SER A 236 30.19 -17.32 -23.77
C SER A 236 29.57 -18.15 -24.91
N ARG A 237 28.37 -17.78 -25.36
CA ARG A 237 27.64 -18.42 -26.47
C ARG A 237 27.96 -17.82 -27.84
N LEU A 238 28.72 -16.71 -27.90
CA LEU A 238 29.12 -16.11 -29.18
C LEU A 238 30.17 -16.98 -29.90
N PRO A 239 30.11 -17.10 -31.24
CA PRO A 239 31.11 -17.81 -32.03
C PRO A 239 32.54 -17.28 -31.75
N SER A 240 33.52 -18.18 -31.72
CA SER A 240 34.92 -17.87 -31.35
C SER A 240 35.55 -16.73 -32.16
N LYS A 241 35.12 -16.52 -33.41
CA LYS A 241 35.54 -15.41 -34.29
C LYS A 241 35.10 -14.03 -33.79
N VAL A 242 33.95 -13.92 -33.11
CA VAL A 242 33.43 -12.65 -32.55
C VAL A 242 34.05 -12.37 -31.18
N ARG A 243 34.35 -13.41 -30.40
CA ARG A 243 34.93 -13.32 -29.05
C ARG A 243 36.37 -12.78 -29.02
N ARG A 244 37.12 -12.87 -30.14
CA ARG A 244 38.54 -12.49 -30.26
C ARG A 244 38.79 -11.21 -31.07
N SER A 245 37.75 -10.56 -31.61
CA SER A 245 37.90 -9.28 -32.30
C SER A 245 38.29 -8.20 -31.26
N PRO A 246 39.49 -7.59 -31.33
CA PRO A 246 39.75 -6.40 -30.55
C PRO A 246 38.84 -5.32 -31.13
N ILE A 247 37.96 -4.76 -30.31
CA ILE A 247 37.25 -3.53 -30.65
C ILE A 247 38.33 -2.49 -30.92
N ARG A 248 38.61 -2.24 -32.20
CA ARG A 248 39.59 -1.25 -32.64
C ARG A 248 38.92 0.10 -32.43
N ILE A 249 39.04 0.65 -31.22
CA ILE A 249 38.62 2.02 -30.92
C ILE A 249 39.50 2.92 -31.79
N ARG A 250 38.93 3.36 -32.91
CA ARG A 250 39.58 4.29 -33.84
C ARG A 250 39.62 5.64 -33.11
N ARG A 251 40.72 5.95 -32.43
CA ARG A 251 41.00 7.31 -31.94
C ARG A 251 41.05 8.22 -33.17
N GLY A 252 40.00 9.03 -33.34
CA GLY A 252 39.95 10.08 -34.36
C GLY A 252 41.07 11.07 -34.13
N ARG A 253 41.77 11.43 -35.21
CA ARG A 253 42.63 12.61 -35.30
C ARG A 253 41.76 13.84 -35.52
#